data_AF-A0A418V1X9-F1
#
_entry.id   AF-A0A418V1X9-F1
#
_cell.length_a   1.000
_cell.length_b   1.000
_cell.length_c   1.000
_cell.angle_alpha   90.00
_cell.angle_beta   90.00
_cell.angle_gamma   90.00
#
_symmetry.space_group_name_H-M   'P 1'
#
loop_
_entity.id
_entity.type
_entity.pdbx_description
1 polymer ?
#
loop_
_entity_poly.entity_id
_entity_poly.type
_entity_poly.pdbx_seq_one_letter_code
_entity_poly.pdbx_strand_id
1 'polypeptide(L)' 'MASFFIFAAAALGAAAAVFHTAHGQLYYGASWASQVCGASPLFCNQPEYLAYAAGGCLIVGLGLALGRALSG' A
#
# COMPACT_ATOMS: atom_id res chain seq x y z
N MET A 1 16.81 6.30 -6.38
CA MET A 1 16.46 6.03 -4.96
C MET A 1 15.13 6.66 -4.58
N ALA A 2 14.97 7.99 -4.62
CA ALA A 2 13.70 8.65 -4.31
C ALA A 2 12.51 8.14 -5.16
N SER A 3 12.70 8.02 -6.48
CA SER A 3 11.70 7.45 -7.41
C SER A 3 11.27 6.03 -7.04
N PHE A 4 12.19 5.21 -6.52
CA PHE A 4 11.92 3.84 -6.10
C PHE A 4 11.02 3.79 -4.86
N PHE A 5 11.26 4.67 -3.89
CA PHE A 5 10.42 4.80 -2.68
C PHE A 5 9.03 5.33 -3.01
N ILE A 6 8.91 6.26 -3.97
CA ILE A 6 7.62 6.77 -4.44
C ILE A 6 6.83 5.68 -5.17
N PHE A 7 7.49 4.89 -6.03
CA PHE A 7 6.86 3.74 -6.69
C PHE A 7 6.44 2.65 -5.70
N ALA A 8 7.29 2.34 -4.73
CA ALA A 8 6.96 1.40 -3.67
C ALA A 8 5.73 1.89 -2.87
N ALA A 9 5.69 3.18 -2.51
CA ALA A 9 4.53 3.78 -1.83
C ALA A 9 3.25 3.65 -2.65
N ALA A 10 3.30 3.90 -3.96
CA ALA A 10 2.15 3.73 -4.85
C ALA A 10 1.69 2.26 -4.93
N ALA A 11 2.63 1.31 -5.04
CA ALA A 11 2.31 -0.11 -5.06
C ALA A 11 1.71 -0.62 -3.74
N LEU A 12 2.26 -0.18 -2.60
CA LEU A 12 1.77 -0.48 -1.26
C LEU A 12 0.38 0.12 -1.02
N GLY A 13 0.15 1.36 -1.46
CA GLY A 13 -1.15 2.02 -1.38
C GLY A 13 -2.22 1.37 -2.26
N ALA A 14 -1.84 0.97 -3.49
CA ALA A 14 -2.74 0.23 -4.38
C ALA A 14 -3.11 -1.13 -3.79
N ALA A 15 -2.12 -1.86 -3.24
CA ALA A 15 -2.38 -3.12 -2.55
C ALA A 15 -3.32 -2.92 -1.35
N ALA A 16 -3.13 -1.89 -0.53
CA ALA A 16 -4.04 -1.57 0.58
C ALA A 16 -5.49 -1.38 0.11
N ALA A 17 -5.70 -0.67 -1.00
CA ALA A 17 -7.03 -0.47 -1.58
C ALA A 17 -7.67 -1.78 -2.06
N VAL A 18 -6.88 -2.68 -2.65
CA VAL A 18 -7.35 -4.01 -3.07
C VAL A 18 -7.72 -4.87 -1.86
N PHE A 19 -6.92 -4.87 -0.79
CA PHE A 19 -7.26 -5.59 0.45
C PHE A 19 -8.50 -5.01 1.13
N HIS A 20 -8.67 -3.69 1.14
CA HIS A 20 -9.83 -3.04 1.72
C HIS A 20 -11.12 -3.38 0.96
N THR A 21 -11.07 -3.37 -0.38
CA THR A 21 -12.20 -3.76 -1.22
C THR A 21 -12.49 -5.26 -1.15
N ALA A 22 -11.46 -6.11 -1.11
CA ALA A 22 -11.60 -7.54 -0.91
C ALA A 22 -12.26 -7.85 0.44
N HIS A 23 -11.88 -7.16 1.53
CA HIS A 23 -12.50 -7.36 2.84
C HIS A 23 -14.01 -7.08 2.81
N GLY A 24 -14.44 -6.00 2.15
CA GLY A 24 -15.86 -5.70 1.96
C GLY A 24 -16.59 -6.73 1.09
N GLN A 25 -15.90 -7.30 0.09
CA GLN A 25 -16.49 -8.29 -0.84
C GLN A 25 -16.47 -9.74 -0.33
N LEU A 26 -15.72 -10.04 0.72
CA LEU A 26 -15.77 -11.34 1.40
C LEU A 26 -17.18 -11.67 1.88
N TYR A 27 -17.93 -10.68 2.37
CA TYR A 27 -19.33 -10.85 2.79
C TYR A 27 -20.27 -11.24 1.65
N TYR A 28 -19.94 -10.88 0.42
CA TYR A 28 -20.74 -11.18 -0.77
C TYR A 28 -20.32 -12.49 -1.45
N GLY A 29 -19.34 -13.23 -0.88
CA GLY A 29 -18.90 -14.52 -1.41
C GLY A 29 -18.07 -14.43 -2.69
N ALA A 30 -17.46 -13.29 -2.97
CA ALA A 30 -16.64 -13.12 -4.17
C ALA A 30 -15.36 -13.99 -4.09
N SER A 31 -15.14 -14.86 -5.07
CA SER A 31 -14.02 -15.80 -5.11
C SER A 31 -12.64 -15.12 -5.23
N TRP A 32 -12.58 -13.94 -5.84
CA TRP A 32 -11.35 -13.15 -5.92
C TRP A 32 -11.00 -12.55 -4.55
N ALA A 33 -12.00 -12.17 -3.75
CA ALA A 33 -11.79 -11.61 -2.42
C ALA A 33 -11.22 -12.66 -1.46
N SER A 34 -11.69 -13.91 -1.54
CA SER A 34 -11.16 -15.02 -0.74
C SER A 34 -9.74 -15.42 -1.16
N GLN A 35 -9.38 -15.33 -2.44
CA GLN A 35 -8.00 -15.54 -2.89
C GLN A 35 -7.06 -14.45 -2.38
N VAL A 36 -7.44 -13.18 -2.51
CA VAL A 36 -6.62 -12.04 -2.04
C VAL A 36 -6.45 -12.10 -0.53
N CYS A 37 -7.53 -12.29 0.22
CA CYS A 37 -7.46 -12.41 1.67
C CYS A 37 -6.79 -13.69 2.16
N GLY A 38 -6.85 -14.78 1.38
CA GLY A 38 -6.14 -16.02 1.65
C GLY A 38 -4.63 -15.92 1.43
N ALA A 39 -4.17 -15.07 0.50
CA ALA A 39 -2.74 -14.85 0.27
C ALA A 39 -2.06 -14.19 1.48
N SER A 40 -2.78 -13.32 2.19
CA SER A 40 -2.26 -12.66 3.39
C SER A 40 -3.40 -12.25 4.34
N PRO A 41 -3.74 -13.11 5.32
CA PRO A 41 -4.86 -12.86 6.24
C PRO A 41 -4.65 -11.62 7.12
N LEU A 42 -3.38 -11.33 7.46
CA LEU A 42 -3.01 -10.18 8.29
C LEU A 42 -3.37 -8.84 7.62
N PHE A 43 -3.07 -8.71 6.33
CA PHE A 43 -3.40 -7.51 5.56
C PHE A 43 -4.87 -7.40 5.19
N CYS A 44 -5.57 -8.53 5.10
CA CYS A 44 -7.01 -8.52 4.88
C CYS A 44 -7.76 -7.99 6.10
N ASN A 45 -7.36 -8.37 7.32
CA ASN A 45 -8.06 -7.93 8.53
C ASN A 45 -7.65 -6.51 8.97
N GLN A 46 -6.46 -6.08 8.57
CA GLN A 46 -5.86 -4.80 8.96
C GLN A 46 -5.18 -4.14 7.75
N PRO A 47 -5.95 -3.65 6.74
CA PRO A 47 -5.40 -2.99 5.56
C PRO A 47 -4.64 -1.70 5.91
N GLU A 48 -4.86 -1.13 7.09
CA GLU A 48 -4.15 0.05 7.60
C GLU A 48 -2.63 -0.13 7.68
N TYR A 49 -2.12 -1.35 7.90
CA TYR A 49 -0.67 -1.58 7.96
C TYR A 49 0.02 -1.31 6.61
N LEU A 50 -0.62 -1.67 5.50
CA LEU A 50 -0.10 -1.35 4.16
C LEU A 50 -0.18 0.15 3.88
N ALA A 51 -1.24 0.81 4.32
CA ALA A 51 -1.36 2.27 4.19
C ALA A 51 -0.28 3.01 4.99
N TYR A 52 0.04 2.52 6.20
CA TYR A 52 1.12 3.08 7.03
C TYR A 52 2.50 2.86 6.40
N ALA A 53 2.75 1.66 5.87
CA ALA A 53 3.98 1.35 5.13
C ALA A 53 4.11 2.20 3.86
N ALA A 54 3.01 2.39 3.11
CA ALA A 54 2.95 3.26 1.95
C ALA A 54 3.28 4.71 2.33
N GLY A 55 2.67 5.23 3.40
CA GLY A 55 2.94 6.58 3.92
C GLY A 55 4.40 6.78 4.30
N GLY A 56 5.00 5.83 5.02
CA GLY A 56 6.42 5.88 5.37
C GLY A 56 7.35 5.92 4.15
N CYS A 57 7.09 5.06 3.15
CA CYS A 57 7.84 5.08 1.90
C CYS A 57 7.67 6.40 1.13
N LEU A 58 6.47 6.98 1.15
CA LEU A 58 6.18 8.24 0.46
C LEU A 58 6.92 9.41 1.13
N ILE A 59 6.90 9.51 2.46
CA ILE A 59 7.63 10.56 3.20
C ILE A 59 9.12 10.49 2.92
N VAL A 60 9.72 9.30 2.96
CA VAL A 60 11.15 9.10 2.66
C VAL A 60 11.46 9.44 1.20
N GLY A 61 10.64 8.97 0.27
CA GLY A 61 10.80 9.23 -1.16
C GLY A 61 10.69 10.71 -1.51
N LEU A 62 9.66 11.39 -0.99
CA LEU A 62 9.44 12.82 -1.20
C LEU A 62 10.52 13.64 -0.51
N GLY A 63 10.89 13.30 0.73
CA GLY A 63 11.94 14.00 1.48
C GLY A 63 13.29 13.95 0.77
N LEU A 64 13.66 12.80 0.20
CA LEU A 64 14.88 12.67 -0.61
C LEU A 64 14.79 13.46 -1.93
N ALA A 65 13.62 13.51 -2.55
CA ALA A 65 13.41 14.27 -3.80
C ALA A 65 13.46 15.79 -3.55
N LEU A 66 12.75 16.28 -2.53
CA LEU A 66 12.76 17.68 -2.11
C LEU A 66 14.13 18.11 -1.60
N GLY A 67 14.80 17.28 -0.81
CA GLY A 67 16.17 17.55 -0.36
C GLY A 67 17.14 17.73 -1.53
N ARG A 68 17.03 16.88 -2.56
CA ARG A 68 17.80 17.01 -3.80
C ARG A 68 17.45 18.27 -4.61
N ALA A 69 16.19 18.68 -4.60
CA ALA A 69 15.73 19.88 -5.32
C ALA A 69 16.14 21.18 -4.62
N LEU A 70 16.21 21.18 -3.29
CA LEU A 70 16.58 22.34 -2.46
C LEU A 70 18.10 22.46 -2.24
N SER A 71 18.86 21.37 -2.37
CA SER A 71 20.32 21.37 -2.27
C SER A 71 21.03 21.58 -3.61
N GLY A 72 20.28 21.78 -4.70
CA GLY A 72 20.79 22.19 -6.00
C GLY A 72 20.82 23.71 -6.11
#